data_AF-A0A6M1YNW9-F1
#
_entry.id   AF-A0A6M1YNW9-F1
#
_cell.length_a   1.000
_cell.length_b   1.000
_cell.length_c   1.000
_cell.angle_alpha   90.00
_cell.angle_beta   90.00
_cell.angle_gamma   90.00
#
_symmetry.space_group_name_H-M   'P 1'
#
loop_
_entity.id
_entity.type
_entity.pdbx_description
1 polymer ?
#
loop_
_entity_poly.entity_id
_entity_poly.type
_entity_poly.pdbx_seq_one_letter_code
_entity_poly.pdbx_strand_id
1 'polypeptide(L)' 'MKQQRRKPTFPGEIIYEEFLLPLEITQKELADHIKCDYKVINRII' A
#
# COMPACT_ATOMS: atom_id res chain seq x y z
N MET A 1 15.75 21.69 13.56
CA MET A 1 15.22 20.35 13.22
C MET A 1 13.69 20.41 13.30
N LYS A 2 12.99 20.56 12.18
CA LYS A 2 11.51 20.58 12.17
C LYS A 2 11.02 19.15 12.43
N GLN A 3 10.52 18.90 13.64
CA GLN A 3 9.74 17.69 13.94
C GLN A 3 8.43 17.80 13.17
N GLN A 4 8.38 17.24 11.96
CA GLN A 4 7.14 17.09 11.24
C GLN A 4 6.34 15.98 11.94
N ARG A 5 5.43 16.37 12.83
CA ARG A 5 4.34 15.52 13.33
C ARG A 5 3.33 15.26 12.20
N ARG A 6 3.77 14.67 11.10
CA ARG A 6 2.82 14.01 10.20
C ARG A 6 2.44 12.72 10.93
N LYS A 7 1.14 12.45 11.04
CA LYS A 7 0.65 11.16 11.54
C LYS A 7 1.43 10.09 10.76
N PRO A 8 2.06 9.10 11.41
CA PRO A 8 2.78 8.07 10.69
C PRO A 8 1.80 7.44 9.70
N THR A 9 2.00 7.72 8.41
CA THR A 9 1.22 7.10 7.35
C THR A 9 1.97 5.83 7.02
N PHE A 10 1.39 4.68 7.36
CA PHE A 10 2.03 3.42 7.02
C PHE A 10 1.99 3.25 5.50
N PRO A 11 3.07 2.77 4.87
CA PRO A 11 3.09 2.56 3.42
C PRO A 11 1.91 1.71 2.93
N GLY A 12 1.44 0.76 3.73
CA GLY A 12 0.24 -0.03 3.43
C GLY A 12 -1.05 0.77 3.39
N GLU A 13 -1.22 1.77 4.27
CA GLU A 13 -2.39 2.66 4.24
C GLU A 13 -2.43 3.49 2.95
N ILE A 14 -1.26 3.99 2.50
CA ILE A 14 -1.16 4.75 1.24
C ILE A 14 -1.51 3.85 0.05
N ILE A 15 -0.94 2.64 -0.01
CA ILE A 15 -1.22 1.69 -1.10
C ILE A 15 -2.72 1.36 -1.15
N TYR A 16 -3.36 1.19 0.02
CA TYR A 16 -4.78 0.89 0.08
C TYR A 16 -5.65 2.08 -0.33
N GLU A 17 -5.44 3.26 0.27
CA GLU A 17 -6.30 4.42 0.07
C GLU A 17 -6.08 5.13 -1.27
N GLU A 18 -4.85 5.19 -1.76
CA GLU A 18 -4.50 5.93 -2.98
C GLU A 18 -4.44 5.06 -4.24
N PHE A 19 -4.34 3.73 -4.10
CA PHE A 19 -4.22 2.83 -5.26
C PHE A 19 -5.31 1.76 -5.29
N LEU A 20 -5.47 0.94 -4.24
CA LEU A 20 -6.42 -0.18 -4.27
C LEU A 20 -7.87 0.30 -4.31
N LEU A 21 -8.25 1.26 -3.47
CA LEU A 21 -9.60 1.82 -3.46
C LEU A 21 -9.96 2.57 -4.75
N PRO A 22 -9.13 3.50 -5.28
CA PRO A 22 -9.51 4.26 -6.48
C PRO A 22 -9.51 3.43 -7.76
N LEU A 23 -8.73 2.34 -7.81
CA LEU A 23 -8.67 1.45 -8.95
C LEU A 23 -9.63 0.25 -8.83
N GLU A 24 -10.29 0.09 -7.69
CA GLU A 24 -11.17 -1.04 -7.38
C GLU A 24 -10.51 -2.42 -7.57
N ILE A 25 -9.22 -2.52 -7.27
CA ILE A 25 -8.43 -3.75 -7.36
C ILE A 25 -8.06 -4.29 -5.98
N THR A 26 -7.87 -5.59 -5.91
CA THR A 26 -7.39 -6.29 -4.72
C THR A 26 -5.87 -6.25 -4.60
N GLN A 27 -5.36 -6.49 -3.38
CA GLN A 27 -3.93 -6.66 -3.14
C GLN A 27 -3.31 -7.79 -3.99
N LYS A 28 -4.10 -8.83 -4.31
CA LYS A 28 -3.66 -9.93 -5.16
C LYS A 28 -3.53 -9.51 -6.61
N GLU A 29 -4.51 -8.79 -7.14
CA GLU A 29 -4.44 -8.24 -8.50
C GLU A 29 -3.28 -7.25 -8.64
N LEU A 30 -3.02 -6.42 -7.62
CA LEU A 30 -1.85 -5.56 -7.56
C LEU A 30 -0.54 -6.39 -7.58
N ALA A 31 -0.46 -7.45 -6.76
CA ALA A 31 0.72 -8.33 -6.71
C ALA A 31 0.97 -9.03 -8.05
N ASP A 32 -0.08 -9.56 -8.66
CA ASP A 32 -0.04 -10.22 -9.97
C ASP A 32 0.40 -9.23 -11.07
N HIS A 33 -0.08 -7.97 -11.02
CA HIS A 33 0.26 -6.92 -11.98
C HIS A 33 1.74 -6.49 -11.90
N ILE A 34 2.27 -6.32 -10.68
CA ILE A 34 3.68 -5.95 -10.48
C ILE A 34 4.63 -7.16 -10.42
N LYS A 35 4.10 -8.37 -10.69
CA LYS A 35 4.83 -9.64 -10.68
C LYS A 35 5.59 -9.91 -9.37
N CYS A 36 4.95 -9.62 -8.24
CA CYS A 36 5.48 -9.93 -6.91
C CYS A 36 4.62 -10.98 -6.20
N ASP A 37 5.18 -11.63 -5.18
CA ASP A 37 4.40 -12.53 -4.33
C ASP A 37 3.41 -11.71 -3.47
N TYR A 38 2.15 -12.13 -3.42
CA TYR A 38 1.12 -11.56 -2.55
C TYR A 38 1.59 -11.37 -1.10
N LYS A 39 2.45 -12.26 -0.59
CA LYS A 39 3.05 -12.18 0.75
C LYS A 39 3.92 -10.93 0.95
N VAL A 40 4.46 -10.35 -0.11
CA VAL A 40 5.21 -9.10 -0.06
C VAL A 40 4.27 -7.95 0.24
N ILE A 41 3.14 -7.86 -0.48
CA ILE A 41 2.11 -6.84 -0.25
C ILE A 41 1.52 -6.98 1.16
N ASN A 42 1.25 -8.20 1.60
CA ASN A 42 0.73 -8.52 2.94
C ASN A 42 1.73 -8.28 4.09
N ARG A 43 2.98 -7.90 3.81
CA ARG A 43 3.96 -7.44 4.83
C ARG A 43 4.05 -5.93 4.92
N ILE A 44 3.52 -5.23 3.92
CA ILE A 44 3.55 -3.76 3.81
C ILE A 44 2.25 -3.16 4.36
N ILE A 45 1.13 -3.86 4.14
CA ILE A 45 -0.19 -3.63 4.74
C ILE A 45 -0.30 -4.47 6.01
#